data_AF-A0A661I3J2-F1
#
_entry.id   AF-A0A661I3J2-F1
#
_cell.length_a   1.000
_cell.length_b   1.000
_cell.length_c   1.000
_cell.angle_alpha   90.00
_cell.angle_beta   90.00
_cell.angle_gamma   90.00
#
_symmetry.space_group_name_H-M   'P 1'
#
loop_
_entity.id
_entity.type
_entity.pdbx_description
1 polymer ?
#
loop_
_entity_poly.entity_id
_entity_poly.type
_entity_poly.pdbx_seq_one_letter_code
_entity_poly.pdbx_strand_id
1 'polypeptide(L)'
;MEAIEIKKRKLLSEPMDEKALKLARAVYNTYITYDNMEMEIKFTTFFKLLDLHPCKDSINDIIYLLEELNEPLAIKNFEFNGVTTQLKFIQFCNYKINKETVEITLSPDYMHAHLNYMLDAFLGI
;
A
#
# COMPACT_ATOMS: atom_id res chain seq x y z
N MET A 1 17.89 28.93 9.01
CA MET A 1 17.04 27.73 8.87
C MET A 1 17.81 26.77 7.99
N GLU A 2 18.31 25.67 8.57
CA GLU A 2 18.85 24.59 7.75
C GLU A 2 17.68 23.93 7.01
N ALA A 3 17.79 23.82 5.69
CA ALA A 3 16.85 23.03 4.91
C ALA A 3 16.97 21.58 5.36
N ILE A 4 15.88 21.00 5.87
CA ILE A 4 15.83 19.58 6.16
C ILE A 4 15.85 18.87 4.81
N GLU A 5 17.03 18.42 4.38
CA GLU A 5 17.19 17.67 3.14
C GLU A 5 16.50 16.30 3.33
N ILE A 6 15.41 16.07 2.59
CA ILE A 6 14.71 14.78 2.59
C ILE A 6 15.62 13.76 1.91
N LYS A 7 16.36 12.99 2.71
CA LYS A 7 17.18 11.88 2.22
C LYS A 7 16.30 10.64 2.03
N LYS A 8 16.13 10.23 0.77
CA LYS A 8 15.52 8.94 0.43
C LYS A 8 16.24 7.80 1.15
N ARG A 9 15.50 6.77 1.55
CA ARG A 9 16.02 5.63 2.34
C ARG A 9 15.64 4.30 1.69
N LYS A 10 16.52 3.31 1.84
CA LYS A 10 16.23 1.92 1.53
C LYS A 10 15.22 1.40 2.55
N LEU A 11 14.17 0.73 2.10
CA LEU A 11 13.22 0.08 3.00
C LEU A 11 13.97 -1.01 3.80
N LEU A 12 13.84 -0.98 5.12
CA LEU A 12 14.23 -2.08 6.00
C LEU A 12 13.03 -3.03 6.08
N SER A 13 12.78 -3.77 5.01
CA SER A 13 11.75 -4.81 5.03
C SER A 13 12.31 -6.10 4.47
N GLU A 14 11.78 -7.22 4.94
CA GLU A 14 11.91 -8.49 4.24
C GLU A 14 11.39 -8.35 2.79
N PRO A 15 11.86 -9.16 1.84
CA PRO A 15 11.27 -9.19 0.52
C PRO A 15 9.78 -9.53 0.64
N MET A 16 8.94 -8.61 0.18
CA MET A 16 7.48 -8.73 0.20
C MET A 16 7.03 -9.94 -0.64
N ASP A 17 5.98 -10.64 -0.22
CA ASP A 17 5.40 -11.73 -0.99
C ASP A 17 5.04 -11.28 -2.41
N GLU A 18 5.32 -12.10 -3.42
CA GLU A 18 5.09 -11.74 -4.82
C GLU A 18 3.61 -11.48 -5.12
N LYS A 19 2.68 -12.19 -4.45
CA LYS A 19 1.25 -11.94 -4.57
C LYS A 19 0.85 -10.65 -3.86
N ALA A 20 1.43 -10.33 -2.72
CA ALA A 20 1.22 -9.04 -2.04
C ALA A 20 1.70 -7.89 -2.93
N LEU A 21 2.85 -8.03 -3.59
CA LEU A 21 3.38 -7.06 -4.55
C LEU A 21 2.47 -6.92 -5.79
N LYS A 22 1.99 -8.05 -6.32
CA LYS A 22 1.05 -8.06 -7.44
C LYS A 22 -0.26 -7.35 -7.08
N LEU A 23 -0.77 -7.57 -5.87
CA LEU A 23 -1.94 -6.89 -5.34
C LEU A 23 -1.70 -5.37 -5.22
N ALA A 24 -0.60 -4.96 -4.59
CA ALA A 24 -0.25 -3.56 -4.42
C ALA A 24 -0.17 -2.81 -5.76
N ARG A 25 0.47 -3.42 -6.76
CA ARG A 25 0.54 -2.88 -8.12
C ARG A 25 -0.82 -2.76 -8.78
N ALA A 26 -1.70 -3.75 -8.61
CA ALA A 26 -3.05 -3.69 -9.16
C ALA A 26 -3.88 -2.54 -8.55
N VAL A 27 -3.82 -2.37 -7.23
CA VAL A 27 -4.49 -1.27 -6.51
C VAL A 27 -3.92 0.08 -6.96
N TYR A 28 -2.58 0.22 -6.99
CA TYR A 28 -1.93 1.46 -7.41
C TYR A 28 -2.24 1.83 -8.86
N ASN A 29 -2.18 0.86 -9.79
CA ASN A 29 -2.50 1.10 -11.20
C ASN A 29 -3.97 1.49 -11.40
N THR A 30 -4.87 0.92 -10.59
CA THR A 30 -6.28 1.32 -10.59
C THR A 30 -6.40 2.79 -10.18
N TYR A 31 -5.72 3.20 -9.11
CA TYR A 31 -5.65 4.60 -8.71
C TYR A 31 -5.10 5.50 -9.83
N ILE A 32 -3.95 5.18 -10.43
CA ILE A 32 -3.36 6.01 -11.49
C ILE A 32 -4.28 6.12 -12.71
N THR A 33 -5.00 5.06 -13.04
CA THR A 33 -5.88 5.03 -14.22
C THR A 33 -7.14 5.88 -14.02
N TYR A 34 -7.70 5.90 -12.81
CA TYR A 34 -9.00 6.52 -12.53
C TYR A 34 -8.92 7.76 -11.64
N ASP A 35 -7.73 8.11 -11.14
CA ASP A 35 -7.46 9.15 -10.15
C ASP A 35 -8.40 9.08 -8.93
N ASN A 36 -8.68 7.85 -8.48
CA ASN A 36 -9.54 7.59 -7.33
C ASN A 36 -8.81 6.75 -6.28
N MET A 37 -8.65 7.31 -5.08
CA MET A 37 -8.00 6.63 -3.96
C MET A 37 -8.92 5.61 -3.30
N GLU A 38 -10.23 5.69 -3.53
CA GLU A 38 -11.24 4.79 -2.99
C GLU A 38 -11.68 3.76 -4.03
N MET A 39 -11.66 2.49 -3.65
CA MET A 39 -11.93 1.37 -4.53
C MET A 39 -12.80 0.33 -3.82
N GLU A 40 -13.83 -0.16 -4.50
CA GLU A 40 -14.57 -1.34 -4.05
C GLU A 40 -14.28 -2.51 -5.00
N ILE A 41 -13.66 -3.57 -4.49
CA ILE A 41 -13.18 -4.69 -5.30
C ILE A 41 -13.88 -5.97 -4.86
N LYS A 42 -14.53 -6.67 -5.79
CA LYS A 42 -15.15 -7.97 -5.54
C LYS A 42 -14.11 -9.05 -5.29
N PHE A 43 -14.37 -10.00 -4.38
CA PHE A 43 -13.51 -11.17 -4.15
C PHE A 43 -13.18 -11.94 -5.44
N THR A 44 -14.13 -12.01 -6.38
CA THR A 44 -13.93 -12.64 -7.68
C THR A 44 -12.83 -11.99 -8.52
N THR A 45 -12.59 -10.68 -8.35
CA THR A 45 -11.48 -9.98 -9.00
C THR A 45 -10.15 -10.39 -8.38
N PHE A 46 -10.08 -10.50 -7.05
CA PHE A 46 -8.88 -10.98 -6.37
C PHE A 46 -8.55 -12.42 -6.74
N PHE A 47 -9.55 -13.32 -6.80
CA PHE A 47 -9.33 -14.70 -7.21
C PHE A 47 -8.69 -14.79 -8.60
N LYS A 48 -9.17 -13.99 -9.56
CA LYS A 48 -8.59 -13.92 -10.90
C LYS A 48 -7.19 -13.32 -10.89
N LEU A 49 -6.99 -12.24 -10.14
CA LEU A 49 -5.69 -11.56 -10.06
C LEU A 49 -4.61 -12.46 -9.48
N LEU A 50 -4.95 -13.22 -8.44
CA LEU A 50 -4.01 -14.01 -7.66
C LEU A 50 -3.98 -15.51 -8.04
N ASP A 51 -4.75 -15.89 -9.06
CA ASP A 51 -4.93 -17.26 -9.52
C ASP A 51 -5.34 -18.22 -8.38
N LEU A 52 -6.39 -17.84 -7.65
CA LEU A 52 -6.92 -18.56 -6.49
C LEU A 52 -8.26 -19.23 -6.81
N HIS A 53 -8.52 -20.38 -6.18
CA HIS A 53 -9.82 -21.03 -6.27
C HIS A 53 -10.86 -20.30 -5.39
N PRO A 54 -12.11 -20.09 -5.85
CA PRO A 54 -13.13 -19.40 -5.04
C PRO A 54 -13.59 -20.22 -3.82
N CYS A 55 -12.87 -20.10 -2.70
CA CYS A 55 -13.22 -20.74 -1.44
C CYS A 55 -12.89 -19.84 -0.23
N LYS A 56 -13.30 -20.29 0.96
CA LYS A 56 -13.05 -19.55 2.21
C LYS A 56 -11.56 -19.38 2.49
N ASP A 57 -10.75 -20.40 2.20
CA ASP A 57 -9.31 -20.36 2.45
C ASP A 57 -8.65 -19.30 1.56
N SER A 58 -9.04 -19.22 0.29
CA SER A 58 -8.54 -18.15 -0.60
C SER A 58 -9.01 -16.75 -0.21
N ILE A 59 -10.16 -16.61 0.46
CA ILE A 59 -10.55 -15.32 1.07
C ILE A 59 -9.59 -14.99 2.21
N ASN A 60 -9.26 -15.95 3.08
CA ASN A 60 -8.30 -15.73 4.15
C ASN A 60 -6.90 -15.39 3.61
N ASP A 61 -6.47 -16.03 2.51
CA ASP A 61 -5.21 -15.70 1.84
C ASP A 61 -5.20 -14.25 1.35
N ILE A 62 -6.31 -13.77 0.75
CA ILE A 62 -6.44 -12.37 0.32
C ILE A 62 -6.34 -11.41 1.51
N ILE A 63 -6.98 -11.76 2.64
CA ILE A 63 -6.92 -10.95 3.86
C ILE A 63 -5.49 -10.90 4.40
N TYR A 64 -4.80 -12.03 4.46
CA TYR A 64 -3.40 -12.10 4.87
C TYR A 64 -2.51 -11.21 4.00
N LEU A 65 -2.66 -11.26 2.67
CA LEU A 65 -1.90 -10.40 1.76
C LEU A 65 -2.20 -8.90 1.94
N LEU A 66 -3.45 -8.54 2.29
CA LEU A 66 -3.83 -7.17 2.63
C LEU A 66 -3.22 -6.71 3.96
N GLU A 67 -3.09 -7.61 4.94
CA GLU A 67 -2.42 -7.36 6.21
C GLU A 67 -0.91 -7.17 6.01
N GLU A 68 -0.27 -8.07 5.26
CA GLU A 68 1.14 -7.98 4.90
C GLU A 68 1.45 -6.67 4.17
N LEU A 69 0.61 -6.30 3.19
CA LEU A 69 0.73 -5.04 2.46
C LEU A 69 0.60 -3.80 3.37
N ASN A 70 -0.11 -3.92 4.49
CA ASN A 70 -0.35 -2.85 5.43
C ASN A 70 0.56 -2.89 6.67
N GLU A 71 1.64 -3.67 6.62
CA GLU A 71 2.69 -3.57 7.61
C GLU A 71 3.19 -2.11 7.72
N PRO A 72 3.16 -1.49 8.91
CA PRO A 72 3.49 -0.09 9.04
C PRO A 72 4.96 0.21 8.74
N LEU A 73 5.20 1.22 7.90
CA LEU A 73 6.53 1.74 7.64
C LEU A 73 6.81 2.95 8.53
N ALA A 74 7.97 2.95 9.18
CA ALA A 74 8.42 4.05 10.03
C ALA A 74 9.30 5.02 9.24
N ILE A 75 8.92 6.30 9.21
CA ILE A 75 9.65 7.37 8.52
C ILE A 75 10.07 8.43 9.53
N LYS A 76 11.36 8.75 9.55
CA LYS A 76 11.90 9.85 10.36
C LYS A 76 11.84 11.16 9.58
N ASN A 77 11.52 12.24 10.27
CA ASN A 77 11.40 13.60 9.72
C ASN A 77 10.45 13.64 8.51
N PHE A 78 9.27 13.05 8.65
CA PHE A 78 8.25 13.04 7.62
C PHE A 78 7.58 14.42 7.54
N GLU A 79 7.79 15.12 6.44
CA GLU A 79 7.12 16.35 6.08
C GLU A 79 6.03 16.08 5.05
N PHE A 80 4.79 16.51 5.35
CA PHE A 80 3.66 16.43 4.44
C PHE A 80 2.69 17.59 4.71
N ASN A 81 2.19 18.24 3.66
CA ASN A 81 1.30 19.41 3.75
C ASN A 81 1.80 20.53 4.71
N GLY A 82 3.11 20.77 4.72
CA GLY A 82 3.73 21.81 5.56
C GLY A 82 3.88 21.43 7.04
N VAL A 83 3.58 20.19 7.42
CA VAL A 83 3.74 19.67 8.79
C VAL A 83 4.87 18.67 8.83
N THR A 84 5.84 18.89 9.71
CA THR A 84 6.94 17.96 9.97
C THR A 84 6.67 17.12 11.22
N THR A 85 6.75 15.79 11.07
CA THR A 85 6.63 14.80 12.13
C THR A 85 7.96 14.08 12.31
N GLN A 86 8.52 14.09 13.53
CA GLN A 86 9.83 13.48 13.80
C GLN A 86 9.87 11.98 13.50
N LEU A 87 8.80 11.26 13.83
CA LEU A 87 8.62 9.84 13.52
C LEU A 87 7.16 9.60 13.17
N LYS A 88 6.89 9.16 11.95
CA LYS A 88 5.56 8.84 11.45
C LYS A 88 5.52 7.38 11.03
N PHE A 89 4.46 6.68 11.43
CA PHE A 89 4.12 5.37 10.89
C PHE A 89 3.06 5.56 9.80
N ILE A 90 3.27 4.90 8.67
CA ILE A 90 2.37 4.95 7.50
C ILE A 90 2.04 3.53 7.06
N GLN A 91 0.86 3.33 6.49
CA GLN A 91 0.40 2.06 5.91
C GLN A 91 -0.01 2.30 4.46
N PHE A 92 0.02 1.26 3.63
CA PHE A 92 -0.28 1.36 2.20
C PHE A 92 -1.71 1.86 1.94
N CYS A 93 -2.68 1.29 2.64
CA CYS A 93 -4.08 1.65 2.54
C CYS A 93 -4.83 1.43 3.87
N ASN A 94 -6.05 1.93 3.92
CA ASN A 94 -7.07 1.39 4.82
C ASN A 94 -7.94 0.44 4.00
N TYR A 95 -8.46 -0.61 4.62
CA TYR A 95 -9.41 -1.49 3.96
C TYR A 95 -10.51 -1.96 4.91
N LYS A 96 -11.65 -2.32 4.34
CA LYS A 96 -12.79 -2.89 5.04
C LYS A 96 -13.33 -4.06 4.23
N ILE A 97 -13.51 -5.19 4.92
CA ILE A 97 -14.03 -6.42 4.32
C ILE A 97 -15.54 -6.44 4.49
N ASN A 98 -16.26 -6.59 3.38
CA ASN A 98 -17.69 -6.84 3.32
C ASN A 98 -17.95 -8.29 2.90
N LYS A 99 -19.23 -8.66 2.74
CA LYS A 99 -19.62 -10.03 2.38
C LYS A 99 -19.05 -10.49 1.02
N GLU A 100 -19.00 -9.60 0.05
CA GLU A 100 -18.61 -9.94 -1.34
C GLU A 100 -17.48 -9.05 -1.88
N THR A 101 -17.15 -7.99 -1.16
CA THR A 101 -16.23 -6.93 -1.60
C THR A 101 -15.25 -6.56 -0.52
N VAL A 102 -14.15 -5.95 -0.94
CA VAL A 102 -13.19 -5.24 -0.08
C VAL A 102 -13.19 -3.78 -0.53
N GLU A 103 -13.54 -2.88 0.38
CA GLU A 103 -13.34 -1.45 0.21
C GLU A 103 -11.88 -1.13 0.56
N ILE A 104 -11.17 -0.40 -0.30
CA ILE A 104 -9.78 0.01 -0.13
C ILE A 104 -9.69 1.51 -0.33
N THR A 105 -9.03 2.19 0.60
CA THR A 105 -8.68 3.62 0.50
C THR A 105 -7.17 3.76 0.58
N LEU A 106 -6.52 4.15 -0.51
CA LEU A 106 -5.08 4.39 -0.52
C LEU A 106 -4.68 5.52 0.44
N SER A 107 -3.54 5.36 1.10
CA SER A 107 -3.02 6.34 2.04
C SER A 107 -2.27 7.46 1.32
N PRO A 108 -2.71 8.73 1.45
CA PRO A 108 -1.99 9.88 0.88
C PRO A 108 -0.58 10.01 1.47
N ASP A 109 -0.44 9.78 2.78
CA ASP A 109 0.85 9.80 3.47
C ASP A 109 1.80 8.75 2.86
N TYR A 110 1.28 7.57 2.52
CA TYR A 110 2.06 6.53 1.87
C TYR A 110 2.45 6.88 0.45
N MET A 111 1.53 7.40 -0.36
CA MET A 111 1.86 7.83 -1.72
C MET A 111 2.91 8.93 -1.71
N HIS A 112 2.79 9.89 -0.79
CA HIS A 112 3.79 10.92 -0.60
C HIS A 112 5.16 10.33 -0.19
N ALA A 113 5.16 9.41 0.78
CA ALA A 113 6.36 8.71 1.23
C ALA A 113 7.02 7.91 0.11
N HIS A 114 6.22 7.20 -0.68
CA HIS A 114 6.66 6.38 -1.80
C HIS A 114 7.45 7.20 -2.83
N LEU A 115 6.95 8.38 -3.18
CA LEU A 115 7.59 9.24 -4.18
C LEU A 115 8.83 9.97 -3.63
N ASN A 116 8.78 10.42 -2.37
CA ASN A 116 9.75 11.39 -1.84
C ASN A 116 10.77 10.80 -0.86
N TYR A 117 10.45 9.69 -0.17
CA TYR A 117 11.25 9.16 0.93
C TYR A 117 11.83 7.76 0.65
N MET A 118 11.30 7.02 -0.32
CA MET A 118 11.77 5.66 -0.63
C MET A 118 12.80 5.70 -1.78
N LEU A 119 13.98 5.12 -1.57
CA LEU A 119 15.00 4.90 -2.62
C LEU A 119 14.56 3.76 -3.55
N ASP A 120 14.13 2.66 -2.95
CA ASP A 120 13.69 1.45 -3.63
C ASP A 120 12.16 1.37 -3.54
N ALA A 121 11.49 2.17 -4.36
CA ALA A 121 10.05 2.13 -4.50
C ALA A 121 9.60 0.72 -4.93
N PHE A 122 8.96 -0.05 -4.04
CA PHE A 122 8.52 -1.42 -4.35
C PHE A 122 7.51 -1.48 -5.51
N LEU A 123 6.73 -0.42 -5.75
CA LEU A 123 5.83 -0.31 -6.90
C LEU A 123 6.58 -0.09 -8.24
N GLY A 124 7.89 0.16 -8.23
CA GLY A 124 8.74 0.27 -9.41
C GLY A 124 8.34 1.45 -10.30
N ILE A 125 8.88 2.64 -10.03
CA ILE A 125 8.79 3.79 -10.94
C ILE A 125 9.99 3.78 -11.88
#